data_AF-A0A1V4EL26-F1
#
_entry.id   AF-A0A1V4EL26-F1
#
_cell.length_a   1.000
_cell.length_b   1.000
_cell.length_c   1.000
_cell.angle_alpha   90.00
_cell.angle_beta   90.00
_cell.angle_gamma   90.00
#
_symmetry.space_group_name_H-M   'P 1'
#
loop_
_entity.id
_entity.type
_entity.pdbx_description
1 polymer ?
#
loop_
_entity_poly.entity_id
_entity_poly.type
_entity_poly.pdbx_seq_one_letter_code
_entity_poly.pdbx_strand_id
1 'polypeptide(L)'
;MSAWLRLYGPTTLTWGFLAWRIFSTRRLSRDPMRIAVLLALSGLAVSQTVNTPVAYEWIGRFTGVPNLARLLCHASMLLVIGALQAFLFHMTYPPAQARARAVRTVGWLAGAVAAMTVFFVLAPTPVNDVRFASRYADTPWVLEYWLVYLACLAPASFRWVRLGWRYSNLANGPALRWGVRLAVIGTVDALAYHVHRMLFFVQHRFDLPYLGPGPRALVEMFLPPLAHVLIVAGFTMPVWGPRMPHMVAWLRQYRVYHGLGPLWLALYRAAPQIALAPPASRLVELLWPRDLGLRLYRRVVEIRDGRLALLPYLDVDAAAAAYGRAAATGASGRKLDALAEAALLSAALRAKAGGADPVGSWAPPLVPGGGDLDSDIAFLGDVARAFRRQPC
;
A
#
# COMPACT_ATOMS: atom_id res chain seq x y z
N MET A 1 12.17 -6.00 14.31
CA MET A 1 11.58 -5.80 12.96
C MET A 1 11.04 -4.40 12.71
N SER A 2 10.38 -3.73 13.68
CA SER A 2 9.76 -2.40 13.48
C SER A 2 10.75 -1.25 13.18
N ALA A 3 11.97 -1.26 13.74
CA ALA A 3 12.96 -0.21 13.48
C ALA A 3 13.58 -0.31 12.07
N TRP A 4 13.90 -1.53 11.61
CA TRP A 4 14.43 -1.77 10.26
C TRP A 4 13.45 -1.35 9.17
N LEU A 5 12.18 -1.75 9.29
CA LEU A 5 11.14 -1.33 8.34
C LEU A 5 10.95 0.18 8.30
N ARG A 6 11.05 0.87 9.45
CA ARG A 6 10.95 2.33 9.53
C ARG A 6 12.13 3.05 8.85
N LEU A 7 13.35 2.53 9.04
CA LEU A 7 14.56 3.18 8.53
C LEU A 7 14.84 2.88 7.06
N TYR A 8 14.53 1.67 6.60
CA TYR A 8 14.92 1.20 5.26
C TYR A 8 13.73 0.97 4.32
N GLY A 9 12.53 0.75 4.86
CA GLY A 9 11.31 0.53 4.08
C GLY A 9 11.00 1.64 3.07
N PRO A 10 11.02 2.93 3.49
CA PRO A 10 10.86 4.07 2.59
C PRO A 10 11.78 4.02 1.37
N THR A 11 13.07 3.73 1.61
CA THR A 11 14.14 3.65 0.61
C THR A 11 13.95 2.48 -0.35
N THR A 12 13.66 1.29 0.18
CA THR A 12 13.44 0.09 -0.65
C THR A 12 12.22 0.25 -1.54
N LEU A 13 11.16 0.90 -1.05
CA LEU A 13 9.95 1.19 -1.82
C LEU A 13 10.22 2.16 -2.97
N THR A 14 10.93 3.26 -2.73
CA THR A 14 11.25 4.24 -3.79
C THR A 14 12.18 3.67 -4.83
N TRP A 15 13.24 2.94 -4.44
CA TRP A 15 14.14 2.31 -5.41
C TRP A 15 13.47 1.20 -6.21
N GLY A 16 12.67 0.35 -5.57
CA GLY A 16 11.89 -0.68 -6.26
C GLY A 16 10.95 -0.08 -7.31
N PHE A 17 10.28 1.02 -6.98
CA PHE A 17 9.42 1.72 -7.92
C PHE A 17 10.20 2.41 -9.04
N LEU A 18 11.31 3.10 -8.72
CA LEU A 18 12.14 3.78 -9.72
C LEU A 18 12.70 2.77 -10.73
N ALA A 19 13.24 1.64 -10.25
CA ALA A 19 13.70 0.56 -11.10
C ALA A 19 12.57 0.02 -11.98
N TRP A 20 11.42 -0.33 -11.38
CA TRP A 20 10.25 -0.78 -12.12
C TRP A 20 9.81 0.24 -13.19
N ARG A 21 9.82 1.54 -12.89
CA ARG A 21 9.45 2.61 -13.82
C ARG A 21 10.44 2.65 -14.99
N ILE A 22 11.74 2.62 -14.71
CA ILE A 22 12.80 2.62 -15.74
C ILE A 22 12.65 1.40 -16.65
N PHE A 23 12.48 0.19 -16.09
CA PHE A 23 12.41 -1.06 -16.85
C PHE A 23 11.08 -1.27 -17.59
N SER A 24 9.95 -0.79 -17.04
CA SER A 24 8.63 -0.92 -17.67
C SER A 24 8.44 0.02 -18.87
N THR A 25 9.21 1.11 -18.96
CA THR A 25 9.23 2.00 -20.13
C THR A 25 10.48 1.76 -20.97
N ARG A 26 10.46 0.72 -21.82
CA ARG A 26 11.56 0.37 -22.75
C ARG A 26 11.87 1.41 -23.84
N ARG A 27 11.07 2.47 -23.97
CA ARG A 27 11.38 3.65 -24.78
C ARG A 27 11.31 4.88 -23.89
N LEU A 28 12.48 5.45 -23.54
CA LEU A 28 12.53 6.82 -23.03
C LEU A 28 12.07 7.76 -24.15
N SER A 29 10.76 8.02 -24.21
CA SER A 29 10.25 9.20 -24.90
C SER A 29 10.88 10.42 -24.22
N ARG A 30 11.47 11.34 -24.98
CA ARG A 30 12.06 12.61 -24.49
C ARG A 30 11.01 13.62 -23.97
N ASP A 31 9.93 13.12 -23.37
CA ASP A 31 8.85 13.89 -22.78
C ASP A 31 9.36 14.59 -21.50
N PRO A 32 9.45 15.93 -21.47
CA PRO A 32 9.95 16.69 -20.33
C PRO A 32 9.19 16.41 -19.02
N MET A 33 7.89 16.10 -19.11
CA MET A 33 7.09 15.80 -17.93
C MET A 33 7.47 14.46 -17.29
N ARG A 34 7.81 13.45 -18.11
CA ARG A 34 8.29 12.16 -17.60
C ARG A 34 9.67 12.29 -16.97
N ILE A 35 10.56 13.06 -17.59
CA ILE A 35 11.90 13.34 -17.04
C ILE A 35 11.75 14.03 -15.67
N ALA A 36 10.88 15.03 -15.56
CA ALA A 36 10.60 15.69 -14.29
C ALA A 36 10.11 14.72 -13.20
N VAL A 37 9.20 13.79 -13.52
CA VAL A 37 8.77 12.76 -12.56
C VAL A 37 9.92 11.82 -12.18
N LEU A 38 10.76 11.40 -13.13
CA LEU A 38 11.92 10.56 -12.84
C LEU A 38 12.95 11.28 -11.96
N LEU A 39 13.21 12.57 -12.22
CA LEU A 39 14.09 13.39 -11.39
C LEU A 39 13.52 13.56 -9.97
N ALA A 40 12.22 13.77 -9.83
CA ALA A 40 11.55 13.84 -8.53
C ALA A 40 11.67 12.53 -7.76
N LEU A 41 11.42 11.39 -8.41
CA LEU A 41 11.58 10.06 -7.79
C LEU A 41 13.03 9.75 -7.43
N SER A 42 13.98 10.15 -8.29
CA SER A 42 15.41 9.96 -8.06
C SER A 42 15.91 10.81 -6.88
N GLY A 43 15.54 12.09 -6.84
CA GLY A 43 15.85 12.97 -5.70
C GLY A 43 15.26 12.44 -4.39
N LEU A 44 14.03 11.93 -4.43
CA LEU A 44 13.40 11.31 -3.26
C LEU A 44 14.14 10.03 -2.83
N ALA A 45 14.50 9.16 -3.78
CA ALA A 45 15.25 7.93 -3.49
C ALA A 45 16.63 8.23 -2.90
N VAL A 46 17.38 9.18 -3.46
CA VAL A 46 18.69 9.60 -2.96
C VAL A 46 18.55 10.21 -1.56
N SER A 47 17.61 11.14 -1.36
CA SER A 47 17.37 11.75 -0.05
C SER A 47 17.10 10.70 1.03
N GLN A 48 16.22 9.72 0.76
CA GLN A 48 15.92 8.66 1.73
C GLN A 48 17.12 7.74 1.97
N THR A 49 17.85 7.37 0.91
CA THR A 49 19.03 6.51 1.02
C THR A 49 20.07 7.13 1.93
N VAL A 50 20.42 8.39 1.66
CA VAL A 50 21.44 9.14 2.39
C VAL A 50 21.02 9.39 3.85
N ASN A 51 19.72 9.46 4.14
CA ASN A 51 19.20 9.62 5.49
C ASN A 51 19.19 8.31 6.32
N THR A 52 19.47 7.15 5.71
CA THR A 52 19.61 5.90 6.46
C THR A 52 20.88 5.90 7.32
N PRO A 53 20.88 5.31 8.54
CA PRO A 53 22.06 5.35 9.40
C PRO A 53 23.33 4.79 8.75
N VAL A 54 23.19 3.67 8.03
CA VAL A 54 24.31 3.03 7.33
C VAL A 54 24.88 3.94 6.25
N ALA A 55 24.05 4.51 5.38
CA ALA A 55 24.55 5.39 4.32
C ALA A 55 25.08 6.72 4.88
N TYR A 56 24.42 7.28 5.89
CA TYR A 56 24.83 8.53 6.53
C TYR A 56 26.22 8.40 7.18
N GLU A 57 26.44 7.29 7.90
CA GLU A 57 27.75 6.98 8.48
C GLU A 57 28.79 6.70 7.40
N TRP A 58 28.45 5.88 6.40
CA TRP A 58 29.35 5.52 5.32
C TRP A 58 29.83 6.74 4.53
N ILE A 59 28.93 7.67 4.18
CA ILE A 59 29.28 8.91 3.48
C ILE A 59 30.24 9.75 4.31
N GLY A 60 29.97 9.91 5.61
CA GLY A 60 30.87 10.68 6.50
C GLY A 60 32.26 10.06 6.62
N ARG A 61 32.35 8.73 6.75
CA ARG A 61 33.63 8.01 6.81
C ARG A 61 34.40 8.06 5.49
N PHE A 62 33.71 7.87 4.37
CA PHE A 62 34.34 7.80 3.04
C PHE A 62 34.85 9.16 2.56
N THR A 63 34.06 10.22 2.79
CA THR A 63 34.42 11.58 2.34
C THR A 63 35.32 12.33 3.32
N GLY A 64 35.41 11.87 4.57
CA GLY A 64 36.11 12.58 5.64
C GLY A 64 35.38 13.84 6.13
N VAL A 65 34.19 14.15 5.58
CA VAL A 65 33.40 15.33 5.94
C VAL A 65 32.21 14.88 6.81
N PRO A 66 32.22 15.16 8.13
CA PRO A 66 31.09 14.85 9.02
C PRO A 66 29.80 15.50 8.52
N ASN A 67 28.68 14.79 8.64
CA ASN A 67 27.33 15.30 8.33
C ASN A 67 27.08 15.71 6.86
N LEU A 68 27.99 15.44 5.92
CA LEU A 68 27.81 15.75 4.49
C LEU A 68 26.54 15.11 3.91
N ALA A 69 26.17 13.93 4.41
CA ALA A 69 24.92 13.27 4.08
C ALA A 69 23.68 14.17 4.34
N ARG A 70 23.71 15.09 5.29
CA ARG A 70 22.63 16.07 5.50
C ARG A 70 22.48 17.03 4.33
N LEU A 71 23.58 17.61 3.88
CA LEU A 71 23.60 18.52 2.73
C LEU A 71 23.11 17.81 1.47
N LEU A 72 23.60 16.60 1.21
CA LEU A 72 23.18 15.78 0.08
C LEU A 72 21.68 15.44 0.14
N CYS A 73 21.16 15.11 1.32
CA CYS A 73 19.74 14.85 1.53
C CYS A 73 18.88 16.08 1.17
N HIS A 74 19.23 17.26 1.67
CA HIS A 74 18.47 18.48 1.41
C HIS A 74 18.62 18.96 -0.04
N ALA A 75 19.82 18.88 -0.63
CA ALA A 75 20.03 19.17 -2.05
C ALA A 75 19.18 18.27 -2.95
N SER A 76 19.07 16.98 -2.59
CA SER A 76 18.21 16.03 -3.29
C SER A 76 16.72 16.40 -3.17
N MET A 77 16.27 16.89 -2.02
CA MET A 77 14.90 17.40 -1.85
C MET A 77 14.64 18.70 -2.62
N LEU A 78 15.64 19.58 -2.73
CA LEU A 78 15.57 20.75 -3.61
C LEU A 78 15.48 20.34 -5.09
N LEU A 79 16.16 19.27 -5.50
CA LEU A 79 15.97 18.67 -6.82
C LEU A 79 14.53 18.16 -7.00
N VAL A 80 13.95 17.48 -6.00
CA VAL A 80 12.55 17.01 -6.05
C VAL A 80 11.62 18.19 -6.32
N ILE A 81 11.68 19.24 -5.49
CA ILE A 81 10.74 20.35 -5.66
C ILE A 81 10.97 21.09 -6.97
N GLY A 82 12.23 21.25 -7.41
CA GLY A 82 12.57 21.82 -8.71
C GLY A 82 12.00 21.03 -9.88
N ALA A 83 12.07 19.69 -9.81
CA ALA A 83 11.50 18.81 -10.81
C ALA A 83 9.96 18.92 -10.86
N LEU A 84 9.30 19.01 -9.71
CA LEU A 84 7.85 19.25 -9.66
C LEU A 84 7.45 20.61 -10.23
N GLN A 85 8.27 21.64 -10.03
CA GLN A 85 8.05 22.93 -10.70
C GLN A 85 8.21 22.84 -12.21
N ALA A 86 9.26 22.17 -12.69
CA ALA A 86 9.46 21.96 -14.12
C ALA A 86 8.27 21.20 -14.73
N PHE A 87 7.78 20.16 -14.06
CA PHE A 87 6.57 19.45 -14.43
C PHE A 87 5.36 20.40 -14.57
N LEU A 88 5.10 21.23 -13.55
CA LEU A 88 4.01 22.21 -13.58
C LEU A 88 4.18 23.23 -14.71
N PHE A 89 5.41 23.70 -14.95
CA PHE A 89 5.67 24.66 -16.02
C PHE A 89 5.39 24.06 -17.39
N HIS A 90 5.79 22.81 -17.64
CA HIS A 90 5.49 22.11 -18.88
C HIS A 90 4.00 21.77 -19.05
N MET A 91 3.24 21.66 -17.97
CA MET A 91 1.78 21.52 -18.04
C MET A 91 1.04 22.83 -18.31
N THR A 92 1.60 23.96 -17.87
CA THR A 92 0.86 25.24 -17.82
C THR A 92 1.26 26.21 -18.93
N TYR A 93 2.52 26.14 -19.39
CA TYR A 93 3.09 27.11 -20.31
C TYR A 93 3.57 26.46 -21.62
N PRO A 94 3.64 27.25 -22.71
CA PRO A 94 4.27 26.82 -23.95
C PRO A 94 5.74 26.38 -23.72
N PRO A 95 6.28 25.45 -24.54
CA PRO A 95 7.59 24.82 -24.30
C PRO A 95 8.75 25.79 -24.07
N ALA A 96 8.84 26.89 -24.84
CA ALA A 96 9.90 27.88 -24.71
C ALA A 96 9.85 28.63 -23.36
N GLN A 97 8.66 29.04 -22.93
CA GLN A 97 8.45 29.71 -21.65
C GLN A 97 8.65 28.76 -20.47
N ALA A 98 8.18 27.51 -20.60
CA ALA A 98 8.39 26.47 -19.60
C ALA A 98 9.89 26.21 -19.38
N ARG A 99 10.68 26.10 -20.47
CA ARG A 99 12.13 25.91 -20.40
C ARG A 99 12.83 27.09 -19.74
N ALA A 100 12.51 28.33 -20.12
CA ALA A 100 13.12 29.52 -19.52
C ALA A 100 12.86 29.60 -18.00
N ARG A 101 11.62 29.29 -17.58
CA ARG A 101 11.26 29.22 -16.14
C ARG A 101 11.99 28.09 -15.42
N ALA A 102 12.11 26.91 -16.04
CA ALA A 102 12.83 25.78 -15.48
C ALA A 102 14.33 26.11 -15.27
N VAL A 103 14.99 26.74 -16.24
CA VAL A 103 16.40 27.18 -16.12
C VAL A 103 16.57 28.20 -14.98
N ARG A 104 15.66 29.17 -14.85
CA ARG A 104 15.68 30.12 -13.73
C ARG A 104 15.51 29.43 -12.38
N THR A 105 14.60 28.46 -12.30
CA THR A 105 14.44 27.63 -11.09
C THR A 105 15.72 26.86 -10.77
N VAL A 106 16.40 26.27 -11.76
CA VAL A 106 17.69 25.60 -11.55
C VAL A 106 18.73 26.57 -10.98
N GLY A 107 18.85 27.78 -11.54
CA GLY A 107 19.76 28.80 -11.02
C GLY A 107 19.46 29.20 -9.57
N TRP A 108 18.17 29.39 -9.24
CA TRP A 108 17.72 29.66 -7.87
C TRP A 108 18.09 28.53 -6.90
N LEU A 109 17.82 27.28 -7.28
CA LEU A 109 18.13 26.11 -6.44
C LEU A 109 19.63 25.90 -6.30
N ALA A 110 20.42 26.15 -7.34
CA ALA A 110 21.87 26.10 -7.27
C ALA A 110 22.42 27.16 -6.29
N GLY A 111 21.89 28.40 -6.34
CA GLY A 111 22.22 29.45 -5.37
C GLY A 111 21.86 29.05 -3.93
N ALA A 112 20.71 28.41 -3.72
CA ALA A 112 20.30 27.90 -2.42
C ALA A 112 21.24 26.82 -1.89
N VAL A 113 21.61 25.85 -2.74
CA VAL A 113 22.57 24.80 -2.37
C VAL A 113 23.94 25.40 -2.06
N ALA A 114 24.39 26.41 -2.81
CA ALA A 114 25.65 27.11 -2.53
C ALA A 114 25.60 27.82 -1.17
N ALA A 115 24.55 28.60 -0.88
CA ALA A 115 24.38 29.27 0.40
C ALA A 115 24.27 28.29 1.58
N MET A 116 23.53 27.18 1.40
CA MET A 116 23.50 26.08 2.36
C MET A 116 24.88 25.47 2.57
N THR A 117 25.68 25.29 1.51
CA THR A 117 27.04 24.76 1.61
C THR A 117 27.94 25.70 2.41
N VAL A 118 27.81 27.02 2.22
CA VAL A 118 28.54 28.02 3.02
C VAL A 118 28.22 27.87 4.50
N PHE A 119 26.93 27.89 4.89
CA PHE A 119 26.54 27.74 6.29
C PHE A 119 26.91 26.37 6.87
N PHE A 120 26.86 25.31 6.05
CA PHE A 120 27.30 23.97 6.44
C PHE A 120 28.80 23.94 6.78
N VAL A 121 29.64 24.58 5.97
CA VAL A 121 31.10 24.65 6.22
C VAL A 121 31.42 25.53 7.44
N LEU A 122 30.66 26.60 7.67
CA LEU A 122 30.84 27.48 8.82
C LEU A 122 30.37 26.85 10.14
N ALA A 123 29.42 25.90 10.10
CA ALA A 123 28.86 25.25 11.28
C ALA A 123 29.83 24.21 11.89
N PRO A 124 30.31 24.39 13.14
CA PRO A 124 31.24 23.45 13.77
C PRO A 124 30.53 22.15 14.19
N THR A 125 30.42 21.19 13.25
CA THR A 125 29.70 19.92 13.44
C THR A 125 30.62 18.69 13.28
N PRO A 126 31.61 18.50 14.18
CA PRO A 126 32.71 17.54 13.98
C PRO A 126 32.31 16.06 14.10
N VAL A 127 31.17 15.77 14.74
CA VAL A 127 30.70 14.40 14.97
C VAL A 127 29.61 14.07 13.97
N ASN A 128 29.80 13.01 13.21
CA ASN A 128 28.80 12.53 12.28
C ASN A 128 27.62 11.92 13.06
N ASP A 129 26.43 12.53 12.98
CA ASP A 129 25.25 12.06 13.70
C ASP A 129 23.97 12.21 12.86
N VAL A 130 23.26 11.09 12.69
CA VAL A 130 21.96 11.03 12.00
C VAL A 130 20.91 11.89 12.71
N ARG A 131 21.00 12.02 14.04
CA ARG A 131 20.16 12.90 14.88
C ARG A 131 20.72 14.32 14.95
N PHE A 132 21.20 14.82 13.82
CA PHE A 132 21.84 16.13 13.66
C PHE A 132 21.13 17.26 14.41
N ALA A 133 19.81 17.38 14.24
CA ALA A 133 19.03 18.47 14.84
C ALA A 133 19.07 18.44 16.37
N SER A 134 18.96 17.26 16.99
CA SER A 134 19.01 17.13 18.45
C SER A 134 20.38 17.45 19.02
N ARG A 135 21.46 17.19 18.27
CA ARG A 135 22.85 17.40 18.72
C ARG A 135 23.34 18.83 18.49
N TYR A 136 22.97 19.41 17.36
CA TYR A 136 23.52 20.69 16.88
C TYR A 136 22.49 21.81 16.87
N ALA A 137 21.49 21.73 17.77
CA ALA A 137 20.41 22.71 17.86
C ALA A 137 20.92 24.14 18.16
N ASP A 138 21.87 24.25 19.08
CA ASP A 138 22.46 25.52 19.54
C ASP A 138 23.69 25.95 18.72
N THR A 139 24.09 25.14 17.73
CA THR A 139 25.31 25.41 16.98
C THR A 139 25.13 26.60 16.03
N PRO A 140 26.10 27.54 15.97
CA PRO A 140 26.06 28.66 15.04
C PRO A 140 25.91 28.18 13.58
N TRP A 141 25.29 29.00 12.74
CA TRP A 141 25.08 28.76 11.30
C TRP A 141 24.09 27.65 10.94
N VAL A 142 23.72 26.78 11.89
CA VAL A 142 22.73 25.72 11.65
C VAL A 142 21.34 26.31 11.39
N LEU A 143 20.89 27.29 12.18
CA LEU A 143 19.60 27.95 11.96
C LEU A 143 19.55 28.63 10.57
N GLU A 144 20.63 29.33 10.21
CA GLU A 144 20.80 30.04 8.94
C GLU A 144 20.75 29.07 7.75
N TYR A 145 21.40 27.91 7.88
CA TYR A 145 21.29 26.80 6.92
C TYR A 145 19.82 26.36 6.71
N TRP A 146 19.08 26.15 7.79
CA TRP A 146 17.67 25.72 7.71
C TRP A 146 16.75 26.82 7.18
N LEU A 147 17.04 28.09 7.47
CA LEU A 147 16.35 29.24 6.90
C LEU A 147 16.46 29.28 5.38
N VAL A 148 17.67 29.15 4.83
CA VAL A 148 17.88 29.11 3.38
C VAL A 148 17.12 27.96 2.75
N TYR A 149 17.22 26.77 3.35
CA TYR A 149 16.53 25.58 2.86
C TYR A 149 15.00 25.77 2.84
N LEU A 150 14.42 26.26 3.95
CA LEU A 150 12.97 26.49 4.05
C LEU A 150 12.50 27.63 3.15
N ALA A 151 13.27 28.72 3.02
CA ALA A 151 12.96 29.84 2.13
C ALA A 151 12.88 29.43 0.66
N CYS A 152 13.62 28.39 0.25
CA CYS A 152 13.54 27.83 -1.09
C CYS A 152 12.43 26.79 -1.22
N LEU A 153 12.28 25.92 -0.22
CA LEU A 153 11.31 24.82 -0.25
C LEU A 153 9.86 25.34 -0.16
N ALA A 154 9.57 26.24 0.79
CA ALA A 154 8.20 26.62 1.12
C ALA A 154 7.43 27.31 -0.03
N PRO A 155 7.98 28.31 -0.74
CA PRO A 155 7.27 28.95 -1.86
C PRO A 155 7.06 28.02 -3.05
N ALA A 156 7.98 27.07 -3.24
CA ALA A 156 7.87 26.08 -4.31
C ALA A 156 6.81 25.01 -3.98
N SER A 157 6.81 24.51 -2.73
CA SER A 157 5.80 23.61 -2.19
C SER A 157 4.41 24.24 -2.19
N PHE A 158 4.27 25.51 -1.78
CA PHE A 158 2.98 26.20 -1.79
C PHE A 158 2.39 26.29 -3.21
N ARG A 159 3.22 26.62 -4.22
CA ARG A 159 2.80 26.61 -5.63
C ARG A 159 2.35 25.23 -6.09
N TRP A 160 3.11 24.18 -5.73
CA TRP A 160 2.75 22.79 -6.02
C TRP A 160 1.43 22.39 -5.37
N VAL A 161 1.24 22.68 -4.09
CA VAL A 161 0.01 22.37 -3.35
C VAL A 161 -1.19 23.07 -4.00
N ARG A 162 -1.08 24.38 -4.27
CA ARG A 162 -2.17 25.16 -4.87
C ARG A 162 -2.54 24.66 -6.28
N LEU A 163 -1.56 24.51 -7.16
CA LEU A 163 -1.80 24.10 -8.54
C LEU A 163 -2.17 22.62 -8.64
N GLY A 164 -1.47 21.75 -7.92
CA GLY A 164 -1.76 20.33 -7.85
C GLY A 164 -3.17 20.08 -7.35
N TRP A 165 -3.61 20.76 -6.29
CA TRP A 165 -4.98 20.63 -5.80
C TRP A 165 -6.00 21.08 -6.85
N ARG A 166 -5.80 22.26 -7.45
CA ARG A 166 -6.68 22.79 -8.50
C ARG A 166 -6.78 21.85 -9.71
N TYR A 167 -5.65 21.38 -10.23
CA TYR A 167 -5.61 20.50 -11.39
C TYR A 167 -6.04 19.07 -11.09
N SER A 168 -5.97 18.61 -9.83
CA SER A 168 -6.51 17.29 -9.45
C SER A 168 -8.00 17.17 -9.76
N ASN A 169 -8.75 18.25 -9.61
CA ASN A 169 -10.19 18.27 -9.91
C ASN A 169 -10.48 18.19 -11.41
N LEU A 170 -9.53 18.62 -12.25
CA LEU A 170 -9.62 18.61 -13.71
C LEU A 170 -9.02 17.34 -14.34
N ALA A 171 -8.45 16.44 -13.53
CA ALA A 171 -7.81 15.23 -14.01
C ALA A 171 -8.83 14.23 -14.57
N ASN A 172 -8.52 13.66 -15.74
CA ASN A 172 -9.29 12.61 -16.39
C ASN A 172 -9.05 11.27 -15.68
N GLY A 173 -10.00 10.86 -14.84
CA GLY A 173 -10.02 9.56 -14.17
C GLY A 173 -9.64 9.61 -12.68
N PRO A 174 -10.21 8.71 -11.86
CA PRO A 174 -10.06 8.72 -10.40
C PRO A 174 -8.62 8.44 -9.94
N ALA A 175 -7.88 7.59 -10.64
CA ALA A 175 -6.50 7.24 -10.29
C ALA A 175 -5.55 8.44 -10.34
N LEU A 176 -5.62 9.24 -11.40
CA LEU A 176 -4.77 10.44 -11.53
C LEU A 176 -5.19 11.51 -10.52
N ARG A 177 -6.49 11.73 -10.35
CA ARG A 177 -7.05 12.68 -9.36
C ARG A 177 -6.56 12.38 -7.95
N TRP A 178 -6.74 11.14 -7.50
CA TRP A 178 -6.29 10.73 -6.18
C TRP A 178 -4.76 10.67 -6.07
N GLY A 179 -4.05 10.33 -7.14
CA GLY A 179 -2.59 10.36 -7.17
C GLY A 179 -2.04 11.76 -6.88
N VAL A 180 -2.57 12.78 -7.57
CA VAL A 180 -2.17 14.18 -7.33
C VAL A 180 -2.59 14.63 -5.92
N ARG A 181 -3.79 14.29 -5.45
CA ARG A 181 -4.25 14.65 -4.09
C ARG A 181 -3.35 14.06 -3.00
N LEU A 182 -3.00 12.77 -3.09
CA LEU A 182 -2.10 12.13 -2.14
C LEU A 182 -0.73 12.80 -2.13
N ALA A 183 -0.16 13.11 -3.31
CA ALA A 183 1.11 13.84 -3.39
C ALA A 183 1.03 15.26 -2.80
N VAL A 184 -0.09 15.96 -2.99
CA VAL A 184 -0.33 17.28 -2.41
C VAL A 184 -0.44 17.20 -0.88
N ILE A 185 -1.26 16.28 -0.35
CA ILE A 185 -1.42 16.07 1.09
C ILE A 185 -0.07 15.71 1.73
N GLY A 186 0.68 14.80 1.12
CA GLY A 186 2.02 14.44 1.60
C GLY A 186 3.01 15.61 1.53
N THR A 187 2.86 16.54 0.57
CA THR A 187 3.71 17.76 0.53
C THR A 187 3.34 18.74 1.65
N VAL A 188 2.06 18.88 1.98
CA VAL A 188 1.61 19.69 3.13
C VAL A 188 2.17 19.11 4.43
N ASP A 189 2.07 17.79 4.60
CA ASP A 189 2.62 17.07 5.75
C ASP A 189 4.15 17.24 5.87
N ALA A 190 4.87 17.09 4.75
CA ALA A 190 6.30 17.37 4.68
C ALA A 190 6.62 18.82 5.07
N LEU A 191 5.87 19.80 4.56
CA LEU A 191 6.10 21.21 4.88
C LEU A 191 5.85 21.48 6.37
N ALA A 192 4.81 20.90 6.96
CA ALA A 192 4.54 21.00 8.39
C ALA A 192 5.71 20.46 9.23
N TYR A 193 6.31 19.33 8.84
CA TYR A 193 7.50 18.81 9.50
C TYR A 193 8.72 19.75 9.38
N HIS A 194 8.94 20.35 8.21
CA HIS A 194 10.06 21.28 8.02
C HIS A 194 9.86 22.60 8.79
N VAL A 195 8.62 23.09 8.90
CA VAL A 195 8.28 24.23 9.75
C VAL A 195 8.48 23.88 11.22
N HIS A 196 8.01 22.70 11.67
CA HIS A 196 8.28 22.20 13.01
C HIS A 196 9.79 22.14 13.31
N ARG A 197 10.59 21.64 12.36
CA ARG A 197 12.04 21.56 12.49
C ARG A 197 12.69 22.95 12.57
N MET A 198 12.19 23.92 11.80
CA MET A 198 12.65 25.29 11.87
C MET A 198 12.33 25.93 13.22
N LEU A 199 11.08 25.78 13.70
CA LEU A 199 10.67 26.24 15.03
C LEU A 199 11.50 25.59 16.14
N PHE A 200 11.90 24.32 15.97
CA PHE A 200 12.82 23.64 16.87
C PHE A 200 14.21 24.31 16.94
N PHE A 201 14.75 24.87 15.87
CA PHE A 201 16.01 25.62 15.94
C PHE A 201 15.81 27.04 16.49
N VAL A 202 14.67 27.67 16.20
CA VAL A 202 14.31 29.00 16.74
C VAL A 202 14.18 28.96 18.26
N GLN A 203 13.51 27.94 18.83
CA GLN A 203 13.42 27.80 20.29
C GLN A 203 14.80 27.71 20.96
N HIS A 204 15.76 27.02 20.34
CA HIS A 204 17.10 26.84 20.90
C HIS A 204 17.93 28.13 20.77
N ARG A 205 17.83 28.82 19.63
CA ARG A 205 18.57 30.08 19.41
C ARG A 205 18.09 31.23 20.29
N PHE A 206 16.79 31.31 20.56
CA PHE A 206 16.17 32.46 21.25
C PHE A 206 15.59 32.11 22.62
N ASP A 207 15.81 30.88 23.10
CA ASP A 207 15.27 30.36 24.36
C ASP A 207 13.74 30.54 24.48
N LEU A 208 13.02 30.29 23.37
CA LEU A 208 11.56 30.46 23.29
C LEU A 208 10.83 29.15 23.60
N PRO A 209 9.69 29.19 24.31
CA PRO A 209 8.87 28.00 24.51
C PRO A 209 8.18 27.59 23.20
N TYR A 210 8.32 26.31 22.80
CA TYR A 210 7.60 25.75 21.65
C TYR A 210 6.95 24.39 21.96
N LEU A 211 7.69 23.28 21.85
CA LEU A 211 7.15 21.93 22.10
C LEU A 211 8.07 21.13 23.02
N GLY A 212 7.47 20.58 24.08
CA GLY A 212 8.15 19.65 24.99
C GLY A 212 8.53 18.31 24.32
N PRO A 213 9.38 17.49 24.97
CA PRO A 213 9.94 16.28 24.37
C PRO A 213 8.91 15.26 23.87
N GLY A 214 7.78 15.09 24.56
CA GLY A 214 6.73 14.13 24.22
C GLY A 214 6.02 14.42 22.89
N PRO A 215 5.31 15.56 22.76
CA PRO A 215 4.67 15.96 21.50
C PRO A 215 5.66 16.05 20.33
N ARG A 216 6.90 16.52 20.58
CA ARG A 216 7.97 16.56 19.58
C ARG A 216 8.28 15.16 19.03
N ALA A 217 8.46 14.17 19.90
CA ALA A 217 8.76 12.80 19.48
C ALA A 217 7.64 12.22 18.59
N LEU A 218 6.37 12.54 18.86
CA LEU A 218 5.26 12.11 18.01
C LEU A 218 5.35 12.75 16.61
N VAL A 219 5.61 14.06 16.55
CA VAL A 219 5.73 14.77 15.27
C VAL A 219 6.88 14.20 14.43
N GLU A 220 8.05 14.00 15.03
CA GLU A 220 9.24 13.44 14.37
C GLU A 220 9.05 11.97 13.95
N MET A 221 8.26 11.21 14.71
CA MET A 221 7.99 9.81 14.43
C MET A 221 7.00 9.59 13.29
N PHE A 222 5.98 10.47 13.15
CA PHE A 222 4.86 10.22 12.24
C PHE A 222 4.87 11.05 10.96
N LEU A 223 5.19 12.35 11.01
CA LEU A 223 5.06 13.22 9.83
C LEU A 223 6.02 12.80 8.69
N PRO A 224 7.35 12.65 8.89
CA PRO A 224 8.24 12.30 7.78
C PRO A 224 7.87 11.00 7.03
N PRO A 225 7.61 9.85 7.71
CA PRO A 225 7.23 8.63 7.00
C PRO A 225 5.84 8.71 6.37
N LEU A 226 4.89 9.42 6.99
CA LEU A 226 3.55 9.61 6.43
C LEU A 226 3.61 10.42 5.14
N ALA A 227 4.29 11.58 5.16
CA ALA A 227 4.55 12.40 3.98
C ALA A 227 5.15 11.57 2.85
N HIS A 228 6.18 10.76 3.15
CA HIS A 228 6.83 9.91 2.17
C HIS A 228 5.88 8.89 1.54
N VAL A 229 5.13 8.16 2.37
CA VAL A 229 4.15 7.17 1.89
C VAL A 229 3.10 7.83 1.01
N LEU A 230 2.56 8.97 1.41
CA LEU A 230 1.57 9.73 0.64
C LEU A 230 2.11 10.21 -0.70
N ILE A 231 3.35 10.74 -0.72
CA ILE A 231 4.00 11.23 -1.94
C ILE A 231 4.29 10.06 -2.91
N VAL A 232 4.86 8.96 -2.41
CA VAL A 232 5.15 7.77 -3.23
C VAL A 232 3.85 7.14 -3.74
N ALA A 233 2.85 6.95 -2.87
CA ALA A 233 1.54 6.47 -3.28
C ALA A 233 0.94 7.38 -4.36
N GLY A 234 1.06 8.70 -4.20
CA GLY A 234 0.59 9.69 -5.17
C GLY A 234 1.23 9.57 -6.55
N PHE A 235 2.57 9.51 -6.63
CA PHE A 235 3.28 9.38 -7.91
C PHE A 235 3.15 8.00 -8.55
N THR A 236 2.89 6.97 -7.76
CA THR A 236 2.70 5.60 -8.25
C THR A 236 1.26 5.34 -8.69
N MET A 237 0.27 6.03 -8.14
CA MET A 237 -1.16 5.75 -8.37
C MET A 237 -1.59 5.69 -9.84
N PRO A 238 -1.11 6.55 -10.77
CA PRO A 238 -1.48 6.43 -12.19
C PRO A 238 -1.07 5.11 -12.84
N VAL A 239 -0.13 4.36 -12.26
CA VAL A 239 0.34 3.06 -12.75
C VAL A 239 -0.61 1.93 -12.38
N TRP A 240 -0.94 1.83 -11.10
CA TRP A 240 -1.69 0.69 -10.56
C TRP A 240 -3.15 1.02 -10.31
N GLY A 241 -3.51 2.31 -10.28
CA GLY A 241 -4.87 2.80 -10.14
C GLY A 241 -5.86 2.23 -11.16
N PRO A 242 -5.55 2.21 -12.47
CA PRO A 242 -6.38 1.54 -13.48
C PRO A 242 -6.53 0.03 -13.23
N ARG A 243 -5.58 -0.59 -12.53
CA ARG A 243 -5.60 -2.01 -12.18
C ARG A 243 -6.28 -2.29 -10.84
N MET A 244 -6.60 -1.27 -10.03
CA MET A 244 -7.23 -1.45 -8.72
C MET A 244 -8.54 -2.25 -8.79
N PRO A 245 -9.49 -1.99 -9.71
CA PRO A 245 -10.71 -2.78 -9.78
C PRO A 245 -10.42 -4.27 -10.01
N HIS A 246 -9.47 -4.60 -10.90
CA HIS A 246 -9.03 -5.97 -11.15
C HIS A 246 -8.33 -6.59 -9.93
N MET A 247 -7.46 -5.85 -9.24
CA MET A 247 -6.80 -6.31 -8.02
C MET A 247 -7.80 -6.58 -6.89
N VAL A 248 -8.79 -5.71 -6.71
CA VAL A 248 -9.86 -5.88 -5.70
C VAL A 248 -10.73 -7.08 -6.05
N ALA A 249 -11.11 -7.25 -7.32
CA ALA A 249 -11.86 -8.43 -7.78
C ALA A 249 -11.05 -9.71 -7.57
N TRP A 250 -9.76 -9.70 -7.91
CA TRP A 250 -8.86 -10.84 -7.70
C TRP A 250 -8.71 -11.18 -6.22
N LEU A 251 -8.50 -10.19 -5.34
CA LEU A 251 -8.43 -10.39 -3.89
C LEU A 251 -9.73 -10.95 -3.31
N ARG A 252 -10.88 -10.50 -3.83
CA ARG A 252 -12.20 -11.04 -3.46
C ARG A 252 -12.31 -12.51 -3.86
N GLN A 253 -12.02 -12.85 -5.11
CA GLN A 253 -12.03 -14.24 -5.60
C GLN A 253 -11.05 -15.12 -4.80
N TYR A 254 -9.87 -14.59 -4.48
CA TYR A 254 -8.84 -15.29 -3.73
C TYR A 254 -9.33 -15.62 -2.30
N ARG A 255 -9.90 -14.64 -1.60
CA ARG A 255 -10.48 -14.84 -0.28
C ARG A 255 -11.61 -15.85 -0.29
N VAL A 256 -12.48 -15.82 -1.31
CA VAL A 256 -13.57 -16.80 -1.42
C VAL A 256 -13.02 -18.19 -1.72
N TYR A 257 -12.10 -18.33 -2.67
CA TYR A 257 -11.45 -19.60 -3.01
C TYR A 257 -10.84 -20.28 -1.78
N HIS A 258 -10.03 -19.55 -1.00
CA HIS A 258 -9.48 -20.08 0.26
C HIS A 258 -10.55 -20.26 1.35
N GLY A 259 -11.59 -19.42 1.33
CA GLY A 259 -12.75 -19.53 2.21
C GLY A 259 -13.52 -20.83 2.03
N LEU A 260 -13.62 -21.34 0.79
CA LEU A 260 -14.27 -22.60 0.43
C LEU A 260 -13.41 -23.84 0.73
N GLY A 261 -12.09 -23.65 0.90
CA GLY A 261 -11.11 -24.74 1.07
C GLY A 261 -11.46 -25.77 2.15
N PRO A 262 -11.85 -25.39 3.39
CA PRO A 262 -12.18 -26.35 4.43
C PRO A 262 -13.40 -27.23 4.13
N LEU A 263 -14.46 -26.65 3.55
CA LEU A 263 -15.66 -27.38 3.14
C LEU A 263 -15.32 -28.36 2.01
N TRP A 264 -14.64 -27.86 0.97
CA TRP A 264 -14.21 -28.71 -0.14
C TRP A 264 -13.33 -29.87 0.31
N LEU A 265 -12.39 -29.63 1.23
CA LEU A 265 -11.49 -30.69 1.72
C LEU A 265 -12.25 -31.78 2.49
N ALA A 266 -13.29 -31.41 3.25
CA ALA A 266 -14.14 -32.37 3.96
C ALA A 266 -14.93 -33.25 2.97
N LEU A 267 -15.50 -32.63 1.93
CA LEU A 267 -16.20 -33.34 0.86
C LEU A 267 -15.26 -34.24 0.06
N TYR A 268 -14.08 -33.75 -0.31
CA TYR A 268 -13.07 -34.51 -1.06
C TYR A 268 -12.58 -35.75 -0.30
N ARG A 269 -12.38 -35.64 1.02
CA ARG A 269 -12.01 -36.81 1.86
C ARG A 269 -13.09 -37.88 1.88
N ALA A 270 -14.36 -37.47 1.84
CA ALA A 270 -15.49 -38.39 1.82
C ALA A 270 -15.81 -38.94 0.43
N ALA A 271 -15.47 -38.22 -0.64
CA ALA A 271 -15.70 -38.60 -2.03
C ALA A 271 -14.54 -38.11 -2.92
N PRO A 272 -13.42 -38.85 -3.00
CA PRO A 272 -12.24 -38.42 -3.75
C PRO A 272 -12.49 -38.17 -5.25
N GLN A 273 -13.50 -38.85 -5.82
CA GLN A 273 -13.88 -38.76 -7.23
C GLN A 273 -14.42 -37.39 -7.66
N ILE A 274 -14.77 -36.50 -6.72
CA ILE A 274 -15.27 -35.16 -7.06
C ILE A 274 -14.17 -34.23 -7.57
N ALA A 275 -12.90 -34.53 -7.28
CA ALA A 275 -11.78 -33.68 -7.69
C ALA A 275 -11.26 -34.11 -9.06
N LEU A 276 -11.27 -33.18 -10.02
CA LEU A 276 -10.72 -33.43 -11.35
C LEU A 276 -9.17 -33.57 -11.32
N ALA A 277 -8.53 -32.95 -10.33
CA ALA A 277 -7.10 -33.07 -10.09
C ALA A 277 -6.82 -33.12 -8.57
N PRO A 278 -5.80 -33.86 -8.12
CA PRO A 278 -5.43 -33.92 -6.71
C PRO A 278 -5.07 -32.52 -6.16
N PRO A 279 -5.36 -32.25 -4.88
CA PRO A 279 -5.06 -30.95 -4.28
C PRO A 279 -3.56 -30.63 -4.37
N ALA A 280 -3.24 -29.45 -4.88
CA ALA A 280 -1.87 -28.93 -4.83
C ALA A 280 -1.50 -28.59 -3.38
N SER A 281 -0.21 -28.61 -3.05
CA SER A 281 0.23 -28.18 -1.72
C SER A 281 -0.11 -26.70 -1.51
N ARG A 282 -0.46 -26.32 -0.27
CA ARG A 282 -0.82 -24.92 0.08
C ARG A 282 0.21 -23.90 -0.39
N LEU A 283 1.50 -24.26 -0.37
CA LEU A 283 2.59 -23.40 -0.82
C LEU A 283 2.55 -23.17 -2.33
N VAL A 284 2.25 -24.21 -3.12
CA VAL A 284 2.13 -24.10 -4.59
C VAL A 284 0.90 -23.27 -4.97
N GLU A 285 -0.22 -23.41 -4.25
CA GLU A 285 -1.43 -22.60 -4.47
C GLU A 285 -1.22 -21.12 -4.12
N LEU A 286 -0.46 -20.83 -3.05
CA LEU A 286 -0.14 -19.47 -2.62
C LEU A 286 0.83 -18.76 -3.59
N LEU A 287 1.81 -19.50 -4.11
CA LEU A 287 2.90 -18.93 -4.92
C LEU A 287 2.60 -18.91 -6.42
N TRP A 288 1.62 -19.68 -6.90
CA TRP A 288 1.32 -19.79 -8.34
C TRP A 288 -0.17 -19.65 -8.68
N PRO A 289 -0.77 -18.46 -8.48
CA PRO A 289 -2.21 -18.23 -8.66
C PRO A 289 -2.63 -18.04 -10.14
N ARG A 290 -2.07 -18.81 -11.07
CA ARG A 290 -2.54 -18.81 -12.47
C ARG A 290 -3.98 -19.34 -12.52
N ASP A 291 -4.82 -18.63 -13.27
CA ASP A 291 -6.23 -18.95 -13.54
C ASP A 291 -7.11 -19.10 -12.30
N LEU A 292 -6.96 -18.20 -11.33
CA LEU A 292 -7.77 -18.18 -10.10
C LEU A 292 -9.28 -18.23 -10.36
N GLY A 293 -9.76 -17.57 -11.43
CA GLY A 293 -11.17 -17.64 -11.83
C GLY A 293 -11.62 -19.05 -12.20
N LEU A 294 -10.82 -19.78 -13.00
CA LEU A 294 -11.09 -21.17 -13.36
C LEU A 294 -11.01 -22.10 -12.15
N ARG A 295 -10.06 -21.87 -11.24
CA ARG A 295 -9.93 -22.64 -10.00
C ARG A 295 -11.12 -22.43 -9.06
N LEU A 296 -11.59 -21.19 -8.93
CA LEU A 296 -12.78 -20.87 -8.14
C LEU A 296 -14.02 -21.53 -8.75
N TYR A 297 -14.20 -21.43 -10.06
CA TYR A 297 -15.28 -22.11 -10.79
C TYR A 297 -15.27 -23.62 -10.54
N ARG A 298 -14.11 -24.28 -10.73
CA ARG A 298 -13.97 -25.72 -10.45
C ARG A 298 -14.29 -26.05 -9.01
N ARG A 299 -13.74 -25.30 -8.03
CA ARG A 299 -14.02 -25.55 -6.61
C ARG A 299 -15.53 -25.52 -6.30
N VAL A 300 -16.27 -24.58 -6.90
CA VAL A 300 -17.73 -24.50 -6.75
C VAL A 300 -18.41 -25.75 -7.29
N VAL A 301 -18.06 -26.17 -8.52
CA VAL A 301 -18.58 -27.39 -9.15
C VAL A 301 -18.24 -28.63 -8.30
N GLU A 302 -16.99 -28.79 -7.88
CA GLU A 302 -16.53 -29.92 -7.06
C GLU A 302 -17.26 -29.98 -5.70
N ILE A 303 -17.62 -28.83 -5.11
CA ILE A 303 -18.45 -28.79 -3.87
C ILE A 303 -19.88 -29.24 -4.17
N ARG A 304 -20.47 -28.83 -5.29
CA ARG A 304 -21.82 -29.26 -5.71
C ARG A 304 -21.83 -30.77 -6.01
N ASP A 305 -20.80 -31.29 -6.67
CA ASP A 305 -20.63 -32.73 -6.91
C ASP A 305 -20.42 -33.50 -5.59
N GLY A 306 -19.66 -32.93 -4.65
CA GLY A 306 -19.52 -33.46 -3.29
C GLY A 306 -20.84 -33.56 -2.55
N ARG A 307 -21.71 -32.55 -2.67
CA ARG A 307 -23.06 -32.60 -2.12
C ARG A 307 -23.89 -33.71 -2.78
N LEU A 308 -23.83 -33.86 -4.11
CA LEU A 308 -24.53 -34.93 -4.82
C LEU A 308 -24.02 -36.32 -4.41
N ALA A 309 -22.72 -36.48 -4.21
CA ALA A 309 -22.11 -37.73 -3.74
C ALA A 309 -22.48 -38.07 -2.29
N LEU A 310 -22.93 -37.09 -1.50
CA LEU A 310 -23.45 -37.28 -0.14
C LEU A 310 -24.96 -37.46 -0.09
N LEU A 311 -25.68 -37.29 -1.21
CA LEU A 311 -27.14 -37.40 -1.28
C LEU A 311 -27.70 -38.68 -0.63
N PRO A 312 -27.07 -39.88 -0.77
CA PRO A 312 -27.55 -41.09 -0.11
C PRO A 312 -27.42 -41.08 1.42
N TYR A 313 -26.71 -40.12 2.00
CA TYR A 313 -26.51 -39.95 3.44
C TYR A 313 -27.24 -38.71 3.99
N LEU A 314 -28.04 -38.03 3.17
CA LEU A 314 -28.86 -36.90 3.59
C LEU A 314 -30.22 -37.43 4.06
N ASP A 315 -30.39 -37.50 5.38
CA ASP A 315 -31.67 -37.86 6.00
C ASP A 315 -32.64 -36.65 6.02
N VAL A 316 -33.89 -36.89 5.65
CA VAL A 316 -34.98 -35.89 5.61
C VAL A 316 -35.27 -35.34 7.01
N ASP A 317 -35.26 -36.18 8.03
CA ASP A 317 -35.50 -35.75 9.41
C ASP A 317 -34.33 -34.92 9.94
N ALA A 318 -33.09 -35.32 9.60
CA ALA A 318 -31.90 -34.53 9.87
C ALA A 318 -31.93 -33.16 9.17
N ALA A 319 -32.46 -33.07 7.95
CA ALA A 319 -32.64 -31.82 7.22
C ALA A 319 -33.67 -30.92 7.92
N ALA A 320 -34.83 -31.45 8.29
CA ALA A 320 -35.85 -30.70 9.03
C ALA A 320 -35.30 -30.16 10.38
N ALA A 321 -34.55 -30.99 11.11
CA ALA A 321 -33.90 -30.59 12.35
C ALA A 321 -32.81 -29.53 12.15
N ALA A 322 -32.05 -29.61 11.04
CA ALA A 322 -31.06 -28.60 10.69
C ALA A 322 -31.70 -27.24 10.39
N TYR A 323 -32.80 -27.22 9.62
CA TYR A 323 -33.58 -26.01 9.37
C TYR A 323 -34.19 -25.43 10.65
N GLY A 324 -34.76 -26.26 11.52
CA GLY A 324 -35.32 -25.82 12.80
C GLY A 324 -34.26 -25.17 13.71
N ARG A 325 -33.08 -25.80 13.84
CA ARG A 325 -31.94 -25.24 14.59
C ARG A 325 -31.44 -23.94 13.99
N ALA A 326 -31.36 -23.85 12.66
CA ALA A 326 -30.92 -22.64 11.98
C ALA A 326 -31.93 -21.49 12.18
N ALA A 327 -33.23 -21.77 12.11
CA ALA A 327 -34.30 -20.79 12.34
C ALA A 327 -34.29 -20.27 13.78
N ALA A 328 -34.01 -21.13 14.76
CA ALA A 328 -33.89 -20.75 16.17
C ALA A 328 -32.76 -19.74 16.44
N THR A 329 -31.80 -19.57 15.52
CA THR A 329 -30.76 -18.52 15.62
C THR A 329 -31.25 -17.12 15.20
N GLY A 330 -32.52 -16.98 14.79
CA GLY A 330 -33.07 -15.75 14.22
C GLY A 330 -32.57 -15.46 12.81
N ALA A 331 -31.95 -16.43 12.13
CA ALA A 331 -31.52 -16.29 10.74
C ALA A 331 -32.71 -16.43 9.78
N SER A 332 -32.69 -15.65 8.70
CA SER A 332 -33.72 -15.67 7.64
C SER A 332 -33.09 -15.62 6.24
N GLY A 333 -33.88 -16.00 5.23
CA GLY A 333 -33.47 -16.04 3.82
C GLY A 333 -32.20 -16.86 3.60
N ARG A 334 -31.32 -16.39 2.70
CA ARG A 334 -30.05 -17.07 2.35
C ARG A 334 -29.19 -17.51 3.54
N LYS A 335 -29.21 -16.73 4.63
CA LYS A 335 -28.42 -17.03 5.83
C LYS A 335 -28.97 -18.25 6.57
N LEU A 336 -30.29 -18.39 6.62
CA LEU A 336 -30.97 -19.58 7.17
C LEU A 336 -30.58 -20.82 6.33
N ASP A 337 -30.74 -20.72 5.02
CA ASP A 337 -30.45 -21.80 4.07
C ASP A 337 -28.99 -22.25 4.19
N ALA A 338 -28.05 -21.30 4.28
CA ALA A 338 -26.64 -21.61 4.39
C ALA A 338 -26.26 -22.30 5.72
N LEU A 339 -26.94 -21.94 6.82
CA LEU A 339 -26.75 -22.58 8.12
C LEU A 339 -27.33 -24.00 8.13
N ALA A 340 -28.52 -24.18 7.56
CA ALA A 340 -29.16 -25.49 7.44
C ALA A 340 -28.34 -26.43 6.55
N GLU A 341 -27.91 -25.95 5.38
CA GLU A 341 -27.07 -26.72 4.44
C GLU A 341 -25.73 -27.11 5.07
N ALA A 342 -25.08 -26.20 5.79
CA ALA A 342 -23.81 -26.52 6.47
C ALA A 342 -23.99 -27.61 7.54
N ALA A 343 -25.06 -27.53 8.35
CA ALA A 343 -25.34 -28.53 9.37
C ALA A 343 -25.69 -29.90 8.75
N LEU A 344 -26.43 -29.88 7.64
CA LEU A 344 -26.82 -31.07 6.90
C LEU A 344 -25.59 -31.76 6.27
N LEU A 345 -24.71 -31.01 5.61
CA LEU A 345 -23.45 -31.54 5.07
C LEU A 345 -22.55 -32.12 6.17
N SER A 346 -22.45 -31.45 7.32
CA SER A 346 -21.72 -31.99 8.48
C SER A 346 -22.32 -33.30 9.00
N ALA A 347 -23.64 -33.43 9.06
CA ALA A 347 -24.31 -34.66 9.48
C ALA A 347 -24.07 -35.81 8.49
N ALA A 348 -24.24 -35.56 7.20
CA ALA A 348 -24.01 -36.55 6.14
C ALA A 348 -22.55 -37.02 6.09
N LEU A 349 -21.59 -36.10 6.25
CA LEU A 349 -20.17 -36.44 6.35
C LEU A 349 -19.88 -37.38 7.55
N ARG A 350 -20.48 -37.13 8.71
CA ARG A 350 -20.34 -38.00 9.89
C ARG A 350 -21.00 -39.36 9.68
N ALA A 351 -22.20 -39.40 9.12
CA ALA A 351 -22.91 -40.65 8.83
C ALA A 351 -22.09 -41.54 7.88
N LYS A 352 -21.56 -40.96 6.80
CA LYS A 352 -20.70 -41.68 5.86
C LYS A 352 -19.39 -42.15 6.50
N ALA A 353 -18.74 -41.30 7.30
CA ALA A 353 -17.52 -41.68 8.02
C ALA A 353 -17.76 -42.79 9.06
N GLY A 354 -18.94 -42.83 9.66
CA GLY A 354 -19.38 -43.87 10.61
C GLY A 354 -19.85 -45.16 9.96
N GLY A 355 -19.85 -45.27 8.63
CA GLY A 355 -20.27 -46.47 7.90
C GLY A 355 -21.79 -46.72 7.91
N ALA A 356 -22.61 -45.68 8.11
CA ALA A 356 -24.05 -45.80 8.03
C ALA A 356 -24.51 -46.25 6.63
N ASP A 357 -25.57 -47.05 6.56
CA ASP A 357 -26.15 -47.46 5.28
C ASP A 357 -26.84 -46.27 4.58
N PRO A 358 -26.83 -46.23 3.23
CA PRO A 358 -27.56 -45.22 2.48
C PRO A 358 -29.05 -45.15 2.85
N VAL A 359 -29.53 -43.97 3.20
CA VAL A 359 -30.94 -43.72 3.49
C VAL A 359 -31.68 -43.63 2.15
N GLY A 360 -32.53 -44.62 1.87
CA GLY A 360 -33.26 -44.74 0.60
C GLY A 360 -34.41 -43.76 0.39
N SER A 361 -34.60 -42.75 1.27
CA SER A 361 -35.67 -41.75 1.12
C SER A 361 -35.18 -40.53 0.34
N TRP A 362 -35.57 -40.47 -0.92
CA TRP A 362 -35.21 -39.38 -1.83
C TRP A 362 -36.31 -38.32 -1.84
N ALA A 363 -36.12 -37.23 -1.10
CA ALA A 363 -36.75 -35.96 -1.45
C ALA A 363 -35.70 -35.12 -2.20
N PRO A 364 -35.98 -34.55 -3.38
CA PRO A 364 -35.07 -33.59 -3.97
C PRO A 364 -35.00 -32.39 -3.00
N PRO A 365 -33.87 -32.15 -2.31
CA PRO A 365 -33.81 -30.99 -1.45
C PRO A 365 -33.86 -29.76 -2.35
N LEU A 366 -34.58 -28.72 -1.95
CA LEU A 366 -34.36 -27.40 -2.52
C LEU A 366 -32.83 -27.16 -2.53
N VAL A 367 -32.29 -26.78 -3.68
CA VAL A 367 -30.89 -26.38 -3.80
C VAL A 367 -30.84 -24.86 -3.72
N PRO A 368 -30.66 -24.27 -2.54
CA PRO A 368 -30.43 -22.84 -2.44
C PRO A 368 -29.10 -22.47 -3.11
N GLY A 369 -29.11 -21.36 -3.86
CA GLY A 369 -28.05 -21.00 -4.81
C GLY A 369 -28.13 -21.85 -6.09
N GLY A 370 -27.92 -21.22 -7.26
CA GLY A 370 -27.87 -21.95 -8.54
C GLY A 370 -28.36 -21.18 -9.76
N GLY A 371 -28.77 -19.92 -9.60
CA GLY A 371 -29.22 -19.09 -10.73
C GLY A 371 -28.07 -18.67 -11.65
N ASP A 372 -26.90 -18.42 -11.07
CA ASP A 372 -25.65 -18.12 -11.77
C ASP A 372 -24.44 -18.42 -10.87
N LEU A 373 -23.24 -18.37 -11.44
CA LEU A 373 -21.99 -18.67 -10.74
C LEU A 373 -21.72 -17.73 -9.54
N ASP A 374 -22.04 -16.44 -9.65
CA ASP A 374 -21.81 -15.48 -8.57
C ASP A 374 -22.77 -15.73 -7.39
N SER A 375 -24.01 -16.11 -7.68
CA SER A 375 -24.99 -16.53 -6.68
C SER A 375 -24.53 -17.79 -5.92
N ASP A 376 -23.92 -18.73 -6.62
CA ASP A 376 -23.36 -19.96 -6.06
C ASP A 376 -22.12 -19.70 -5.20
N ILE A 377 -21.20 -18.86 -5.70
CA ILE A 377 -20.02 -18.42 -4.95
C ILE A 377 -20.43 -17.75 -3.64
N ALA A 378 -21.46 -16.88 -3.69
CA ALA A 378 -21.96 -16.19 -2.50
C ALA A 378 -22.58 -17.17 -1.49
N PHE A 379 -23.49 -18.04 -1.95
CA PHE A 379 -24.16 -19.02 -1.12
C PHE A 379 -23.17 -20.02 -0.49
N LEU A 380 -22.31 -20.66 -1.29
CA LEU A 380 -21.31 -21.60 -0.78
C LEU A 380 -20.30 -20.90 0.14
N GLY A 381 -20.02 -19.61 -0.09
CA GLY A 381 -19.21 -18.79 0.81
C GLY A 381 -19.85 -18.60 2.21
N ASP A 382 -21.18 -18.51 2.28
CA ASP A 382 -21.92 -18.50 3.55
C ASP A 382 -21.93 -19.89 4.20
N VAL A 383 -22.18 -20.95 3.42
CA VAL A 383 -22.15 -22.36 3.89
C VAL A 383 -20.78 -22.71 4.46
N ALA A 384 -19.68 -22.40 3.76
CA ALA A 384 -18.34 -22.68 4.24
C ALA A 384 -17.98 -21.89 5.52
N ARG A 385 -18.54 -20.68 5.70
CA ARG A 385 -18.41 -19.92 6.96
C ARG A 385 -19.18 -20.58 8.10
N ALA A 386 -20.39 -21.07 7.84
CA ALA A 386 -21.20 -21.80 8.81
C ALA A 386 -20.55 -23.14 9.20
N PHE A 387 -20.11 -23.91 8.20
CA PHE A 387 -19.46 -25.21 8.36
C PHE A 387 -18.22 -25.13 9.25
N ARG A 388 -17.37 -24.10 9.08
CA ARG A 388 -16.20 -23.86 9.96
C ARG A 388 -16.54 -23.68 11.43
N ARG A 389 -17.76 -23.24 11.76
CA ARG A 389 -18.21 -23.07 13.15
C ARG A 389 -18.79 -24.36 13.73
N GLN A 390 -19.03 -25.37 12.89
CA GLN A 390 -19.63 -26.65 13.25
C GLN A 390 -18.77 -27.81 12.73
N PRO A 391 -17.45 -27.85 13.03
CA PRO A 391 -16.57 -28.86 12.46
C PRO A 391 -17.07 -30.28 12.75
N CYS A 392 -16.88 -31.17 11.77
CA CYS A 392 -17.23 -32.57 11.85
C CYS A 392 -16.57 -33.26 13.04
#